data_AF-A0A2D4SR33-F1
#
_entry.id   AF-A0A2D4SR33-F1
#
_cell.length_a   1.000
_cell.length_b   1.000
_cell.length_c   1.000
_cell.angle_alpha   90.00
_cell.angle_beta   90.00
_cell.angle_gamma   90.00
#
_symmetry.space_group_name_H-M   'P 1'
#
loop_
_entity.id
_entity.type
_entity.pdbx_description
1 polymer ?
#
loop_
_entity_poly.entity_id
_entity_poly.type
_entity_poly.pdbx_seq_one_letter_code
_entity_poly.pdbx_strand_id
1 'polypeptide(L)'
;MMRNFLQRSMLCMPIVIVGVMACGEQEKAETETEVVQCDLSLDQLTDSEWLFLREINGQDPEPDPKSRLKFVSTDGKLSAKYTVGSLSDMYDYNCENNEKGDQLTCRTEGEVAKWCQTLMSSNRKCNMKTLNQIDDTLQDSEKVQKGIEEGTKLFKAGKESDNFTAYKRQFNTLNNKLQGLIYISIDQNKCRLNVIDHYVAYVDKKRQEDSNPNGNNPFVKNELGDLQWEDCETPQLFDTTSETFPEKPEEVQPIGKHAPDTKVTYWVLHEPLRYAEEGCTYTYDVFYNYKKVKSGLTPEVVEVDKKKENRYSYTKHYKSATKRGAAEVVMTTHNIKCEGKPEKKITTCNKVIIR
;
A
#
# COMPACT_ATOMS: atom_id res chain seq x y z
N MET A 1 -38.64 25.01 32.30
CA MET A 1 -38.86 24.45 33.65
C MET A 1 -37.51 24.20 34.29
N MET A 2 -37.07 25.17 35.09
CA MET A 2 -35.81 25.13 35.84
C MET A 2 -36.05 24.44 37.18
N ARG A 3 -35.18 23.52 37.58
CA ARG A 3 -35.08 23.06 38.97
C ARG A 3 -33.70 23.37 39.50
N ASN A 4 -33.67 24.38 40.36
CA ASN A 4 -32.64 24.68 41.33
C ASN A 4 -32.50 23.50 42.31
N PHE A 5 -31.27 23.12 42.64
CA PHE A 5 -30.96 22.53 43.94
C PHE A 5 -29.60 23.05 44.40
N LEU A 6 -29.66 24.04 45.29
CA LEU A 6 -28.58 24.51 46.14
C LEU A 6 -28.77 23.81 47.49
N GLN A 7 -27.77 23.06 47.96
CA GLN A 7 -27.69 22.75 49.38
C GLN A 7 -26.23 22.79 49.84
N ARG A 8 -25.94 23.81 50.64
CA ARG A 8 -24.72 23.98 51.44
C ARG A 8 -24.76 23.01 52.61
N SER A 9 -23.60 22.49 53.00
CA SER A 9 -23.32 22.16 54.41
C SER A 9 -21.83 22.37 54.66
N MET A 10 -21.53 23.43 55.40
CA MET A 10 -20.28 23.65 56.11
C MET A 10 -20.20 22.68 57.28
N LEU A 11 -19.04 22.08 57.51
CA LEU A 11 -18.66 21.52 58.81
C LEU A 11 -17.16 21.76 59.01
N CYS A 12 -16.86 22.39 60.16
CA CYS A 12 -15.54 22.77 60.62
C CYS A 12 -14.72 21.58 61.15
N MET A 13 -13.39 21.76 61.13
CA MET A 13 -12.27 20.89 61.55
C MET A 13 -12.36 20.34 62.99
N PRO A 14 -11.51 19.34 63.34
CA PRO A 14 -10.22 19.70 63.94
C PRO A 14 -8.99 18.92 63.42
N ILE A 15 -7.87 19.63 63.57
CA ILE A 15 -6.45 19.31 63.47
C ILE A 15 -6.09 17.93 64.06
N VAL A 16 -5.32 17.13 63.31
CA VAL A 16 -4.55 15.98 63.84
C VAL A 16 -3.13 15.99 63.28
N ILE A 17 -2.21 16.34 64.19
CA ILE A 17 -0.86 15.80 64.44
C ILE A 17 0.10 15.66 63.24
N VAL A 18 1.05 16.59 63.25
CA VAL A 18 2.39 16.50 62.66
C VAL A 18 3.14 15.30 63.26
N GLY A 19 3.38 14.29 62.43
CA GLY A 19 4.35 13.21 62.68
C GLY A 19 5.43 13.28 61.61
N VAL A 20 6.55 13.92 61.94
CA VAL A 20 7.76 13.95 61.12
C VAL A 20 8.36 12.54 61.16
N MET A 21 8.20 11.77 60.09
CA MET A 21 9.05 10.61 59.81
C MET A 21 9.84 10.87 58.54
N ALA A 22 11.12 11.14 58.76
CA ALA A 22 12.26 10.88 57.90
C ALA A 22 11.96 10.72 56.40
N CYS A 23 12.21 11.80 55.65
CA CYS A 23 12.57 11.70 54.23
C CYS A 23 13.81 10.81 54.09
N GLY A 24 13.59 9.53 53.84
CA GLY A 24 14.54 8.75 53.05
C GLY A 24 14.47 9.29 51.65
N GLU A 25 15.40 10.18 51.30
CA GLU A 25 15.67 10.59 49.94
C GLU A 25 16.21 9.37 49.20
N GLN A 26 15.28 8.54 48.74
CA GLN A 26 15.58 7.43 47.85
C GLN A 26 15.82 8.09 46.49
N GLU A 27 17.09 8.37 46.20
CA GLU A 27 17.57 8.69 44.86
C GLU A 27 16.89 7.71 43.90
N LYS A 28 15.93 8.24 43.17
CA LYS A 28 15.25 7.54 42.11
C LYS A 28 16.32 7.40 41.05
N ALA A 29 17.02 6.27 41.05
CA ALA A 29 18.02 5.92 40.06
C ALA A 29 17.44 6.29 38.70
N GLU A 30 18.00 7.34 38.10
CA GLU A 30 17.77 7.65 36.71
C GLU A 30 18.27 6.42 35.97
N THR A 31 17.32 5.59 35.52
CA THR A 31 17.60 4.49 34.61
C THR A 31 18.35 5.12 33.45
N GLU A 32 19.67 4.89 33.39
CA GLU A 32 20.51 5.26 32.26
C GLU A 32 19.78 4.74 31.02
N THR A 33 19.20 5.68 30.28
CA THR A 33 18.51 5.35 29.05
C THR A 33 19.62 4.96 28.10
N GLU A 34 19.78 3.66 27.87
CA GLU A 34 20.74 3.11 26.94
C GLU A 34 20.57 3.87 25.62
N VAL A 35 21.53 4.75 25.31
CA VAL A 35 21.47 5.58 24.11
C VAL A 35 21.67 4.63 22.96
N VAL A 36 20.57 4.21 22.34
CA VAL A 36 20.60 3.42 21.11
C VAL A 36 21.29 4.28 20.07
N GLN A 37 22.55 3.98 19.78
CA GLN A 37 23.28 4.65 18.73
C GLN A 37 22.62 4.29 17.40
N CYS A 38 21.91 5.26 16.81
CA CYS A 38 21.26 5.07 15.53
C CYS A 38 22.15 5.54 14.39
N ASP A 39 22.67 4.60 13.62
CA ASP A 39 23.46 4.90 12.41
C ASP A 39 22.58 5.09 11.16
N LEU A 40 21.24 5.13 11.31
CA LEU A 40 20.31 5.28 10.19
C LEU A 40 20.40 6.70 9.60
N SER A 41 20.61 6.78 8.28
CA SER A 41 20.57 8.02 7.50
C SER A 41 19.73 7.87 6.23
N LEU A 42 19.24 8.99 5.69
CA LEU A 42 18.38 8.98 4.49
C LEU A 42 19.15 8.50 3.25
N ASP A 43 20.46 8.75 3.20
CA ASP A 43 21.33 8.34 2.08
C ASP A 43 21.60 6.83 2.06
N GLN A 44 21.34 6.13 3.16
CA GLN A 44 21.56 4.68 3.31
C GLN A 44 20.28 3.86 3.15
N LEU A 45 19.21 4.46 2.62
CA LEU A 45 17.93 3.77 2.47
C LEU A 45 17.90 2.83 1.26
N THR A 46 18.77 2.95 0.26
CA THR A 46 18.77 2.07 -0.91
C THR A 46 18.80 0.59 -0.52
N ASP A 47 17.94 -0.22 -1.15
CA ASP A 47 17.76 -1.65 -0.91
C ASP A 47 17.27 -2.02 0.51
N SER A 48 16.72 -1.05 1.26
CA SER A 48 16.12 -1.29 2.57
C SER A 48 14.60 -1.49 2.49
N GLU A 49 14.06 -2.24 3.46
CA GLU A 49 12.65 -2.60 3.55
C GLU A 49 12.11 -2.23 4.94
N TRP A 50 10.90 -1.68 4.97
CA TRP A 50 10.30 -1.08 6.15
C TRP A 50 8.82 -1.41 6.25
N LEU A 51 8.34 -1.62 7.48
CA LEU A 51 6.98 -2.03 7.80
C LEU A 51 6.33 -1.01 8.72
N PHE A 52 5.10 -0.65 8.41
CA PHE A 52 4.25 0.16 9.26
C PHE A 52 4.16 -0.48 10.65
N LEU A 53 4.46 0.29 11.69
CA LEU A 53 4.37 -0.17 13.06
C LEU A 53 2.97 0.16 13.58
N ARG A 54 2.07 -0.83 13.53
CA ARG A 54 0.66 -0.66 13.89
C ARG A 54 0.50 -0.59 15.40
N GLU A 55 -0.08 0.50 15.89
CA GLU A 55 -0.51 0.59 17.28
C GLU A 55 -1.75 -0.28 17.53
N ILE A 56 -1.71 -1.04 18.62
CA ILE A 56 -2.80 -1.91 19.06
C ILE A 56 -3.16 -1.49 20.50
N ASN A 57 -4.41 -1.15 20.75
CA ASN A 57 -4.84 -0.62 22.06
C ASN A 57 -4.49 -1.59 23.19
N GLY A 58 -3.61 -1.14 24.09
CA GLY A 58 -3.18 -1.90 25.27
C GLY A 58 -2.22 -3.05 24.98
N GLN A 59 -1.61 -3.10 23.79
CA GLN A 59 -0.60 -4.08 23.39
C GLN A 59 0.61 -3.39 22.78
N ASP A 60 1.72 -4.11 22.73
CA ASP A 60 2.91 -3.62 22.03
C ASP A 60 2.60 -3.44 20.53
N PRO A 61 3.09 -2.35 19.91
CA PRO A 61 2.92 -2.14 18.49
C PRO A 61 3.55 -3.27 17.68
N GLU A 62 2.89 -3.67 16.58
CA GLU A 62 3.34 -4.78 15.75
C GLU A 62 3.64 -4.32 14.32
N PRO A 63 4.72 -4.81 13.68
CA PRO A 63 4.96 -4.58 12.25
C PRO A 63 3.82 -5.17 11.40
N ASP A 64 3.24 -4.36 10.51
CA ASP A 64 2.17 -4.77 9.59
C ASP A 64 2.72 -5.00 8.18
N PRO A 65 2.85 -6.26 7.71
CA PRO A 65 3.35 -6.56 6.36
C PRO A 65 2.43 -6.06 5.24
N LYS A 66 1.18 -5.69 5.56
CA LYS A 66 0.26 -5.11 4.58
C LYS A 66 0.68 -3.71 4.17
N SER A 67 1.18 -2.91 5.11
CA SER A 67 1.62 -1.54 4.90
C SER A 67 3.14 -1.49 4.94
N ARG A 68 3.76 -1.69 3.78
CA ARG A 68 5.21 -1.87 3.63
C ARG A 68 5.80 -0.98 2.54
N LEU A 69 7.05 -0.58 2.76
CA LEU A 69 7.84 0.34 1.96
C LEU A 69 9.21 -0.30 1.64
N LYS A 70 9.64 -0.24 0.38
CA LYS A 70 10.97 -0.69 -0.05
C LYS A 70 11.63 0.40 -0.87
N PHE A 71 12.86 0.74 -0.55
CA PHE A 71 13.65 1.68 -1.32
C PHE A 71 14.50 0.92 -2.33
N VAL A 72 14.57 1.45 -3.55
CA VAL A 72 15.34 0.88 -4.66
C VAL A 72 16.04 2.02 -5.41
N SER A 73 17.14 1.71 -6.09
CA SER A 73 17.77 2.63 -7.03
C SER A 73 17.31 2.31 -8.44
N THR A 74 16.67 3.27 -9.11
CA THR A 74 16.27 3.18 -10.52
C THR A 74 16.95 4.31 -11.29
N ASP A 75 17.75 3.97 -12.29
CA ASP A 75 18.53 4.93 -13.09
C ASP A 75 19.40 5.89 -12.25
N GLY A 76 19.95 5.39 -11.13
CA GLY A 76 20.77 6.16 -10.20
C GLY A 76 19.99 7.15 -9.32
N LYS A 77 18.65 7.09 -9.35
CA LYS A 77 17.77 7.87 -8.48
C LYS A 77 17.11 6.96 -7.44
N LEU A 78 16.90 7.51 -6.25
CA LEU A 78 16.18 6.82 -5.19
C LEU A 78 14.68 6.80 -5.52
N SER A 79 14.12 5.61 -5.52
CA SER A 79 12.68 5.38 -5.65
C SER A 79 12.20 4.49 -4.51
N ALA A 80 10.91 4.52 -4.23
CA ALA A 80 10.29 3.68 -3.23
C ALA A 80 9.08 2.95 -3.78
N LYS A 81 9.02 1.64 -3.55
CA LYS A 81 7.83 0.82 -3.71
C LYS A 81 7.02 0.87 -2.41
N TYR A 82 5.77 1.30 -2.48
CA TYR A 82 4.92 1.45 -1.30
C TYR A 82 3.49 1.00 -1.55
N THR A 83 2.92 0.33 -0.57
CA THR A 83 1.57 -0.27 -0.66
C THR A 83 0.44 0.64 -0.20
N VAL A 84 0.71 1.68 0.60
CA VAL A 84 -0.33 2.58 1.14
C VAL A 84 -1.44 1.81 1.91
N GLY A 85 -1.11 0.62 2.43
CA GLY A 85 -2.09 -0.27 3.05
C GLY A 85 -3.13 -0.85 2.07
N SER A 86 -2.81 -0.92 0.77
CA SER A 86 -3.54 -1.74 -0.19
C SER A 86 -3.32 -3.23 0.09
N LEU A 87 -4.28 -4.05 -0.32
CA LEU A 87 -4.17 -5.51 -0.21
C LEU A 87 -3.40 -6.13 -1.37
N SER A 88 -3.29 -5.44 -2.49
CA SER A 88 -2.76 -5.95 -3.76
C SER A 88 -1.84 -4.97 -4.44
N ASP A 89 -2.10 -3.67 -4.27
CA ASP A 89 -1.50 -2.66 -5.13
C ASP A 89 -0.12 -2.25 -4.58
N MET A 90 0.84 -2.12 -5.49
CA MET A 90 2.16 -1.57 -5.23
C MET A 90 2.35 -0.32 -6.08
N TYR A 91 2.69 0.79 -5.44
CA TYR A 91 2.91 2.06 -6.12
C TYR A 91 4.39 2.40 -6.11
N ASP A 92 4.90 2.86 -7.25
CA ASP A 92 6.24 3.39 -7.37
C ASP A 92 6.25 4.90 -7.10
N TYR A 93 7.17 5.33 -6.24
CA TYR A 93 7.39 6.72 -5.87
C TYR A 93 8.80 7.13 -6.25
N ASN A 94 8.96 8.31 -6.84
CA ASN A 94 10.27 8.94 -7.03
C ASN A 94 10.58 9.79 -5.81
N CYS A 95 11.74 9.58 -5.17
CA CYS A 95 12.12 10.24 -3.93
C CYS A 95 13.21 11.29 -4.16
N GLU A 96 13.04 12.46 -3.53
CA GLU A 96 14.02 13.53 -3.55
C GLU A 96 14.21 14.09 -2.14
N ASN A 97 15.46 14.45 -1.78
CA ASN A 97 15.73 15.17 -0.56
C ASN A 97 15.12 16.57 -0.63
N ASN A 98 14.57 17.04 0.49
CA ASN A 98 14.21 18.44 0.63
C ASN A 98 15.47 19.34 0.65
N GLU A 99 15.29 20.66 0.62
CA GLU A 99 16.40 21.63 0.62
C GLU A 99 17.34 21.50 1.83
N LYS A 100 16.86 20.97 2.95
CA LYS A 100 17.62 20.79 4.19
C LYS A 100 18.35 19.44 4.28
N GLY A 101 18.00 18.48 3.43
CA GLY A 101 18.50 17.10 3.50
C GLY A 101 18.04 16.31 4.73
N ASP A 102 17.03 16.78 5.47
CA ASP A 102 16.52 16.13 6.70
C ASP A 102 15.23 15.33 6.46
N GLN A 103 14.68 15.38 5.25
CA GLN A 103 13.47 14.67 4.85
C GLN A 103 13.49 14.32 3.37
N LEU A 104 13.05 13.11 3.03
CA LEU A 104 12.70 12.73 1.66
C LEU A 104 11.25 13.08 1.38
N THR A 105 10.99 13.65 0.21
CA THR A 105 9.65 13.74 -0.37
C THR A 105 9.57 12.78 -1.54
N CYS A 106 8.70 11.78 -1.46
CA CYS A 106 8.47 10.85 -2.55
C CYS A 106 7.08 11.04 -3.17
N ARG A 107 7.00 10.99 -4.49
CA ARG A 107 5.77 11.24 -5.27
C ARG A 107 5.52 10.11 -6.26
N THR A 108 4.28 9.66 -6.39
CA THR A 108 3.91 8.82 -7.54
C THR A 108 3.95 9.65 -8.81
N GLU A 109 4.09 8.99 -9.97
CA GLU A 109 3.91 9.68 -11.24
C GLU A 109 2.47 10.22 -11.37
N GLY A 110 2.35 11.44 -11.89
CA GLY A 110 1.08 12.10 -12.11
C GLY A 110 0.37 11.71 -13.40
N GLU A 111 -0.93 11.44 -13.33
CA GLU A 111 -1.77 11.28 -14.52
C GLU A 111 -2.19 12.65 -15.07
N VAL A 112 -1.37 13.25 -15.94
CA VAL A 112 -1.59 14.60 -16.50
C VAL A 112 -2.99 14.75 -17.11
N ALA A 113 -3.51 13.74 -17.81
CA ALA A 113 -4.86 13.78 -18.37
C ALA A 113 -5.95 13.93 -17.30
N LYS A 114 -5.80 13.24 -16.16
CA LYS A 114 -6.71 13.35 -15.00
C LYS A 114 -6.55 14.69 -14.29
N TRP A 115 -5.34 15.21 -14.18
CA TRP A 115 -5.07 16.54 -13.63
C TRP A 115 -5.74 17.63 -14.48
N CYS A 116 -5.65 17.53 -15.80
CA CYS A 116 -6.33 18.42 -16.73
C CYS A 116 -7.85 18.39 -16.60
N GLN A 117 -8.46 17.20 -16.58
CA GLN A 117 -9.91 17.05 -16.34
C GLN A 117 -10.32 17.71 -15.01
N THR A 118 -9.49 17.59 -13.98
CA THR A 118 -9.72 18.18 -12.66
C THR A 118 -9.68 19.71 -12.70
N LEU A 119 -8.64 20.28 -13.32
CA LEU A 119 -8.49 21.72 -13.48
C LEU A 119 -9.67 22.31 -14.28
N MET A 120 -10.03 21.70 -15.41
CA MET A 120 -11.12 22.16 -16.27
C MET A 120 -12.49 22.02 -15.61
N SER A 121 -12.72 20.95 -14.85
CA SER A 121 -13.92 20.78 -14.02
C SER A 121 -14.04 21.87 -12.94
N SER A 122 -12.92 22.45 -12.53
CA SER A 122 -12.84 23.58 -11.60
C SER A 122 -12.83 24.96 -12.30
N ASN A 123 -13.19 25.02 -13.59
CA ASN A 123 -13.15 26.21 -14.45
C ASN A 123 -11.75 26.84 -14.57
N ARG A 124 -10.68 26.03 -14.55
CA ARG A 124 -9.30 26.45 -14.84
C ARG A 124 -8.86 25.92 -16.20
N LYS A 125 -7.91 26.60 -16.84
CA LYS A 125 -7.25 26.07 -18.03
C LYS A 125 -6.28 24.97 -17.62
N CYS A 126 -6.14 23.91 -18.43
CA CYS A 126 -5.01 23.01 -18.31
C CYS A 126 -3.86 23.50 -19.19
N ASN A 127 -2.76 23.90 -18.57
CA ASN A 127 -1.50 24.25 -19.22
C ASN A 127 -0.36 24.08 -18.21
N MET A 128 0.89 24.18 -18.66
CA MET A 128 2.06 24.00 -17.78
C MET A 128 2.02 24.86 -16.52
N LYS A 129 1.62 26.14 -16.63
CA LYS A 129 1.55 27.03 -15.47
C LYS A 129 0.57 26.53 -14.40
N THR A 130 -0.58 25.97 -14.79
CA THR A 130 -1.57 25.45 -13.83
C THR A 130 -1.26 24.04 -13.37
N LEU A 131 -0.63 23.22 -14.21
CA LEU A 131 -0.12 21.90 -13.84
C LEU A 131 0.99 22.01 -12.79
N ASN A 132 1.88 22.99 -12.91
CA ASN A 132 2.93 23.25 -11.92
C ASN A 132 2.39 23.76 -10.57
N GLN A 133 1.10 24.09 -10.48
CA GLN A 133 0.44 24.36 -9.19
C GLN A 133 0.02 23.08 -8.46
N ILE A 134 -0.01 21.95 -9.17
CA ILE A 134 -0.30 20.61 -8.63
C ILE A 134 1.01 19.91 -8.30
N ASP A 135 1.94 19.91 -9.27
CA ASP A 135 3.26 19.30 -9.16
C ASP A 135 4.31 20.19 -9.83
N ASP A 136 5.16 20.82 -9.03
CA ASP A 136 6.20 21.74 -9.44
C ASP A 136 7.41 21.07 -10.10
N THR A 137 7.51 19.74 -10.01
CA THR A 137 8.57 18.95 -10.65
C THR A 137 8.31 18.70 -12.14
N LEU A 138 7.07 18.92 -12.59
CA LEU A 138 6.68 18.71 -13.99
C LEU A 138 7.51 19.56 -14.96
N GLN A 139 8.07 18.88 -15.95
CA GLN A 139 8.78 19.50 -17.07
C GLN A 139 7.94 19.46 -18.34
N ASP A 140 8.08 20.48 -19.18
CA ASP A 140 7.46 20.49 -20.50
C ASP A 140 8.08 19.40 -21.37
N SER A 141 7.29 18.39 -21.70
CA SER A 141 7.72 17.19 -22.41
C SER A 141 6.61 16.67 -23.29
N GLU A 142 6.95 15.85 -24.30
CA GLU A 142 5.97 15.22 -25.18
C GLU A 142 4.91 14.42 -24.40
N LYS A 143 5.31 13.73 -23.33
CA LYS A 143 4.39 12.99 -22.45
C LYS A 143 3.37 13.92 -21.80
N VAL A 144 3.81 15.06 -21.29
CA VAL A 144 2.92 16.04 -20.65
C VAL A 144 1.98 16.68 -21.68
N GLN A 145 2.48 17.03 -22.87
CA GLN A 145 1.64 17.59 -23.94
C GLN A 145 0.56 16.61 -24.40
N LYS A 146 0.91 15.33 -24.61
CA LYS A 146 -0.07 14.27 -24.90
C LYS A 146 -1.12 14.13 -23.80
N GLY A 147 -0.69 14.17 -22.53
CA GLY A 147 -1.61 14.17 -21.40
C GLY A 147 -2.55 15.38 -21.37
N ILE A 148 -2.08 16.57 -21.75
CA ILE A 148 -2.91 17.78 -21.87
C ILE A 148 -3.96 17.62 -22.97
N GLU A 149 -3.55 17.13 -24.14
CA GLU A 149 -4.44 16.89 -25.28
C GLU A 149 -5.51 15.85 -24.94
N GLU A 150 -5.10 14.72 -24.36
CA GLU A 150 -5.99 13.65 -23.92
C GLU A 150 -6.98 14.14 -22.85
N GLY A 151 -6.49 14.79 -21.79
CA GLY A 151 -7.35 15.34 -20.74
C GLY A 151 -8.35 16.35 -21.27
N THR A 152 -7.93 17.19 -22.24
CA THR A 152 -8.81 18.14 -22.94
C THR A 152 -9.89 17.42 -23.74
N LYS A 153 -9.53 16.37 -24.47
CA LYS A 153 -10.48 15.53 -25.21
C LYS A 153 -11.49 14.88 -24.28
N LEU A 154 -11.04 14.24 -23.19
CA LEU A 154 -11.89 13.58 -22.20
C LEU A 154 -12.85 14.56 -21.51
N PHE A 155 -12.37 15.75 -21.16
CA PHE A 155 -13.22 16.79 -20.58
C PHE A 155 -14.31 17.27 -21.54
N LYS A 156 -13.98 17.49 -22.82
CA LYS A 156 -14.97 17.88 -23.84
C LYS A 156 -16.06 16.81 -23.98
N ALA A 157 -15.67 15.54 -24.07
CA ALA A 157 -16.61 14.42 -24.11
C ALA A 157 -17.49 14.35 -22.85
N GLY A 158 -16.89 14.53 -21.66
CA GLY A 158 -17.63 14.59 -20.40
C GLY A 158 -18.63 15.75 -20.33
N LYS A 159 -18.29 16.91 -20.93
CA LYS A 159 -19.15 18.09 -21.02
C LYS A 159 -20.37 17.89 -21.92
N GLU A 160 -20.24 17.06 -22.94
CA GLU A 160 -21.34 16.70 -23.85
C GLU A 160 -22.28 15.64 -23.27
N SER A 161 -21.92 15.01 -22.13
CA SER A 161 -22.77 14.03 -21.47
C SER A 161 -23.93 14.67 -20.70
N ASP A 162 -25.06 13.96 -20.61
CA ASP A 162 -26.26 14.37 -19.86
C ASP A 162 -26.01 14.60 -18.36
N ASN A 163 -24.87 14.10 -17.83
CA ASN A 163 -24.54 14.16 -16.41
C ASN A 163 -23.25 14.97 -16.12
N PHE A 164 -23.02 16.05 -16.85
CA PHE A 164 -21.85 16.90 -16.67
C PHE A 164 -21.70 17.45 -15.23
N THR A 165 -22.80 17.67 -14.52
CA THR A 165 -22.75 18.09 -13.10
C THR A 165 -22.11 17.02 -12.21
N ALA A 166 -22.48 15.74 -12.37
CA ALA A 166 -21.83 14.66 -11.62
C ALA A 166 -20.37 14.50 -12.07
N TYR A 167 -20.09 14.62 -13.37
CA TYR A 167 -18.73 14.63 -13.90
C TYR A 167 -17.87 15.70 -13.19
N LYS A 168 -18.34 16.94 -13.08
CA LYS A 168 -17.60 18.00 -12.35
C LYS A 168 -17.40 17.66 -10.88
N ARG A 169 -18.43 17.13 -10.21
CA ARG A 169 -18.38 16.77 -8.80
C ARG A 169 -17.37 15.65 -8.52
N GLN A 170 -17.25 14.67 -9.42
CA GLN A 170 -16.30 13.57 -9.26
C GLN A 170 -14.85 14.05 -9.29
N PHE A 171 -14.58 15.18 -9.97
CA PHE A 171 -13.26 15.77 -10.06
C PHE A 171 -12.98 16.83 -8.99
N ASN A 172 -14.00 17.49 -8.43
CA ASN A 172 -13.87 18.47 -7.34
C ASN A 172 -14.21 17.85 -5.97
N THR A 173 -13.42 16.88 -5.53
CA THR A 173 -13.58 16.20 -4.24
C THR A 173 -12.23 15.66 -3.75
N LEU A 174 -12.05 15.52 -2.44
CA LEU A 174 -10.86 14.88 -1.86
C LEU A 174 -10.75 13.41 -2.29
N ASN A 175 -11.87 12.74 -2.62
CA ASN A 175 -11.83 11.37 -3.13
C ASN A 175 -11.13 11.24 -4.50
N ASN A 176 -10.94 12.34 -5.23
CA ASN A 176 -10.20 12.36 -6.49
C ASN A 176 -8.70 12.47 -6.20
N LYS A 177 -8.09 11.36 -5.80
CA LYS A 177 -6.65 11.26 -5.55
C LYS A 177 -5.89 11.45 -6.86
N LEU A 178 -5.08 12.49 -6.94
CA LEU A 178 -4.33 12.89 -8.14
C LEU A 178 -2.90 12.36 -8.15
N GLN A 179 -2.27 12.24 -6.97
CA GLN A 179 -0.89 11.81 -6.81
C GLN A 179 -0.71 11.28 -5.38
N GLY A 180 -0.01 10.16 -5.20
CA GLY A 180 0.47 9.74 -3.89
C GLY A 180 1.67 10.60 -3.48
N LEU A 181 1.74 10.97 -2.20
CA LEU A 181 2.76 11.85 -1.66
C LEU A 181 3.17 11.37 -0.28
N ILE A 182 4.41 10.95 -0.11
CA ILE A 182 4.93 10.51 1.19
C ILE A 182 6.12 11.37 1.61
N TYR A 183 6.16 11.75 2.89
CA TYR A 183 7.30 12.42 3.50
C TYR A 183 7.96 11.48 4.48
N ILE A 184 9.29 11.36 4.40
CA ILE A 184 10.04 10.37 5.17
C ILE A 184 11.17 11.07 5.90
N SER A 185 11.18 10.91 7.21
CA SER A 185 12.23 11.41 8.11
C SER A 185 12.69 10.30 9.03
N ILE A 186 13.82 10.49 9.71
CA ILE A 186 14.36 9.49 10.65
C ILE A 186 14.10 9.96 12.08
N ASP A 187 13.45 9.10 12.85
CA ASP A 187 13.33 9.21 14.30
C ASP A 187 14.62 8.65 14.93
N GLN A 188 15.61 9.53 15.11
CA GLN A 188 16.94 9.19 15.62
C GLN A 188 16.90 8.54 17.01
N ASN A 189 15.92 8.92 17.85
CA ASN A 189 15.80 8.38 19.21
C ASN A 189 15.34 6.92 19.23
N LYS A 190 14.62 6.48 18.19
CA LYS A 190 14.03 5.13 18.11
C LYS A 190 14.54 4.32 16.91
N CYS A 191 15.52 4.86 16.20
CA CYS A 191 16.12 4.30 14.99
C CYS A 191 15.13 3.70 13.98
N ARG A 192 14.14 4.51 13.61
CA ARG A 192 13.04 4.10 12.73
C ARG A 192 12.65 5.23 11.79
N LEU A 193 11.89 4.91 10.74
CA LEU A 193 11.35 5.94 9.88
C LEU A 193 10.10 6.54 10.49
N ASN A 194 9.91 7.84 10.30
CA ASN A 194 8.65 8.53 10.47
C ASN A 194 8.11 8.88 9.08
N VAL A 195 6.96 8.29 8.73
CA VAL A 195 6.36 8.42 7.40
C VAL A 195 5.04 9.16 7.52
N ILE A 196 4.91 10.27 6.78
CA ILE A 196 3.67 11.00 6.59
C ILE A 196 3.12 10.60 5.23
N ASP A 197 2.08 9.77 5.24
CA ASP A 197 1.45 9.21 4.05
C ASP A 197 0.22 10.04 3.64
N HIS A 198 0.41 10.87 2.62
CA HIS A 198 -0.59 11.75 2.06
C HIS A 198 -0.90 11.41 0.59
N TYR A 199 -1.92 12.09 0.07
CA TYR A 199 -2.14 12.20 -1.37
C TYR A 199 -2.52 13.64 -1.71
N VAL A 200 -2.26 14.02 -2.95
CA VAL A 200 -2.67 15.31 -3.51
C VAL A 200 -4.06 15.20 -4.10
N ALA A 201 -4.93 16.15 -3.77
CA ALA A 201 -6.18 16.41 -4.44
C ALA A 201 -6.24 17.88 -4.87
N TYR A 202 -7.16 18.20 -5.78
CA TYR A 202 -7.42 19.58 -6.19
C TYR A 202 -8.89 19.91 -6.01
N VAL A 203 -9.19 20.64 -4.95
CA VAL A 203 -10.55 20.95 -4.51
C VAL A 203 -10.68 22.44 -4.29
N ASP A 204 -11.79 23.01 -4.77
CA ASP A 204 -12.09 24.43 -4.68
C ASP A 204 -10.97 25.32 -5.22
N LYS A 205 -10.41 24.89 -6.36
CA LYS A 205 -9.34 25.58 -7.10
C LYS A 205 -8.01 25.66 -6.35
N LYS A 206 -7.79 24.80 -5.35
CA LYS A 206 -6.57 24.73 -4.56
C LYS A 206 -6.04 23.30 -4.51
N ARG A 207 -4.71 23.19 -4.57
CA ARG A 207 -4.00 21.97 -4.20
C ARG A 207 -4.22 21.73 -2.70
N GLN A 208 -4.67 20.54 -2.34
CA GLN A 208 -4.83 20.11 -0.96
C GLN A 208 -4.10 18.77 -0.79
N GLU A 209 -3.46 18.61 0.35
CA GLU A 209 -2.93 17.32 0.78
C GLU A 209 -3.86 16.77 1.85
N ASP A 210 -4.15 15.48 1.77
CA ASP A 210 -4.98 14.79 2.73
C ASP A 210 -4.39 13.42 3.06
N SER A 211 -4.72 12.91 4.25
CA SER A 211 -4.11 11.72 4.81
C SER A 211 -4.60 10.45 4.11
N ASN A 212 -3.68 9.58 3.73
CA ASN A 212 -3.99 8.18 3.41
C ASN A 212 -4.26 7.37 4.69
N PRO A 213 -4.72 6.10 4.56
CA PRO A 213 -5.06 5.27 5.72
C PRO A 213 -3.92 5.07 6.73
N ASN A 214 -2.66 5.07 6.28
CA ASN A 214 -1.52 4.93 7.18
C ASN A 214 -1.09 6.26 7.82
N GLY A 215 -1.63 7.41 7.38
CA GLY A 215 -1.40 8.73 7.98
C GLY A 215 0.05 9.05 8.37
N ASN A 216 0.24 9.66 9.54
CA ASN A 216 1.56 9.94 10.11
C ASN A 216 1.92 8.86 11.12
N ASN A 217 2.77 7.91 10.73
CA ASN A 217 3.08 6.76 11.55
C ASN A 217 4.52 6.27 11.40
N PRO A 218 5.05 5.61 12.44
CA PRO A 218 6.38 5.04 12.40
C PRO A 218 6.45 3.78 11.53
N PHE A 219 7.60 3.57 10.90
CA PHE A 219 7.92 2.36 10.17
C PHE A 219 9.24 1.78 10.70
N VAL A 220 9.25 0.48 10.95
CA VAL A 220 10.41 -0.28 11.46
C VAL A 220 11.00 -1.16 10.37
N LYS A 221 12.28 -1.52 10.50
CA LYS A 221 12.96 -2.35 9.51
C LYS A 221 12.25 -3.69 9.34
N ASN A 222 12.19 -4.19 8.11
CA ASN A 222 11.60 -5.50 7.84
C ASN A 222 12.51 -6.61 8.40
N GLU A 223 12.01 -7.31 9.40
CA GLU A 223 12.61 -8.52 9.97
C GLU A 223 11.73 -9.77 9.75
N LEU A 224 10.64 -9.64 8.98
CA LEU A 224 9.69 -10.72 8.72
C LEU A 224 10.12 -11.66 7.58
N GLY A 225 11.33 -11.45 7.03
CA GLY A 225 11.86 -12.18 5.88
C GLY A 225 11.33 -11.64 4.54
N ASP A 226 11.32 -12.50 3.54
CA ASP A 226 10.95 -12.13 2.17
C ASP A 226 9.46 -11.79 2.03
N LEU A 227 9.19 -10.59 1.52
CA LEU A 227 7.85 -10.09 1.26
C LEU A 227 7.56 -9.94 -0.24
N GLN A 228 6.29 -9.91 -0.59
CA GLN A 228 5.84 -9.60 -1.95
C GLN A 228 6.08 -8.12 -2.27
N TRP A 229 6.78 -7.81 -3.36
CA TRP A 229 7.07 -6.43 -3.79
C TRP A 229 6.58 -6.11 -5.21
N GLU A 230 5.98 -7.08 -5.90
CA GLU A 230 5.40 -6.86 -7.21
C GLU A 230 3.90 -6.52 -7.09
N ASP A 231 3.43 -5.66 -8.00
CA ASP A 231 2.02 -5.29 -8.11
C ASP A 231 1.18 -6.46 -8.59
N CYS A 232 -0.09 -6.53 -8.17
CA CYS A 232 -1.01 -7.54 -8.70
C CYS A 232 -1.56 -7.11 -10.07
N GLU A 233 -0.74 -7.29 -11.12
CA GLU A 233 -1.00 -6.73 -12.45
C GLU A 233 -2.21 -7.34 -13.19
N THR A 234 -2.44 -8.66 -13.14
CA THR A 234 -3.41 -9.39 -14.01
C THR A 234 -3.47 -10.90 -13.67
N PRO A 235 -4.40 -11.69 -14.26
CA PRO A 235 -5.74 -12.00 -13.74
C PRO A 235 -5.74 -12.77 -12.40
N GLN A 236 -6.93 -12.80 -11.80
CA GLN A 236 -7.21 -13.36 -10.48
C GLN A 236 -6.68 -14.80 -10.35
N LEU A 237 -6.06 -15.08 -9.21
CA LEU A 237 -5.83 -16.44 -8.77
C LEU A 237 -7.22 -17.02 -8.37
N PHE A 238 -7.61 -18.18 -8.90
CA PHE A 238 -8.96 -18.73 -8.72
C PHE A 238 -8.99 -19.71 -7.57
N ASP A 239 -9.84 -19.45 -6.58
CA ASP A 239 -10.00 -20.31 -5.41
C ASP A 239 -11.15 -21.32 -5.60
N THR A 240 -10.88 -22.59 -5.31
CA THR A 240 -11.83 -23.71 -5.40
C THR A 240 -11.58 -24.71 -4.26
N THR A 241 -12.54 -25.59 -3.99
CA THR A 241 -12.35 -26.73 -3.07
C THR A 241 -11.82 -27.98 -3.78
N SER A 242 -11.71 -27.96 -5.11
CA SER A 242 -11.17 -29.09 -5.88
C SER A 242 -9.65 -29.02 -6.01
N GLU A 243 -8.98 -30.14 -5.79
CA GLU A 243 -7.55 -30.32 -6.11
C GLU A 243 -7.31 -30.74 -7.56
N THR A 244 -8.36 -31.01 -8.33
CA THR A 244 -8.24 -31.30 -9.76
C THR A 244 -8.31 -30.02 -10.57
N PHE A 245 -7.52 -29.96 -11.65
CA PHE A 245 -7.60 -28.87 -12.61
C PHE A 245 -9.01 -28.86 -13.24
N PRO A 246 -9.70 -27.71 -13.32
CA PRO A 246 -11.05 -27.63 -13.88
C PRO A 246 -11.08 -28.06 -15.35
N GLU A 247 -12.08 -28.85 -15.76
CA GLU A 247 -12.24 -29.26 -17.17
C GLU A 247 -12.53 -28.06 -18.09
N LYS A 248 -13.21 -27.03 -17.56
CA LYS A 248 -13.59 -25.81 -18.27
C LYS A 248 -13.09 -24.55 -17.52
N PRO A 249 -11.78 -24.28 -17.53
CA PRO A 249 -11.17 -23.22 -16.73
C PRO A 249 -11.69 -21.81 -17.08
N GLU A 250 -12.17 -21.60 -18.30
CA GLU A 250 -12.83 -20.36 -18.75
C GLU A 250 -14.20 -20.09 -18.11
N GLU A 251 -14.88 -21.12 -17.61
CA GLU A 251 -16.18 -20.99 -16.94
C GLU A 251 -16.04 -20.79 -15.43
N VAL A 252 -14.83 -20.95 -14.87
CA VAL A 252 -14.59 -20.86 -13.43
C VAL A 252 -14.66 -19.41 -12.95
N GLN A 253 -15.35 -19.22 -11.84
CA GLN A 253 -15.40 -17.94 -11.12
C GLN A 253 -14.75 -18.12 -9.73
N PRO A 254 -14.03 -17.12 -9.21
CA PRO A 254 -13.50 -17.19 -7.85
C PRO A 254 -14.65 -17.25 -6.84
N ILE A 255 -14.50 -18.06 -5.80
CA ILE A 255 -15.51 -18.19 -4.75
C ILE A 255 -15.38 -17.03 -3.75
N GLY A 256 -14.14 -16.68 -3.38
CA GLY A 256 -13.77 -15.60 -2.45
C GLY A 256 -14.18 -15.83 -0.99
N LYS A 257 -14.95 -16.87 -0.69
CA LYS A 257 -15.49 -17.18 0.65
C LYS A 257 -15.56 -18.68 0.88
N HIS A 258 -14.94 -19.16 1.95
CA HIS A 258 -14.94 -20.58 2.34
C HIS A 258 -15.30 -20.75 3.81
N ALA A 259 -15.76 -21.95 4.18
CA ALA A 259 -15.98 -22.28 5.58
C ALA A 259 -14.64 -22.58 6.30
N PRO A 260 -14.57 -22.40 7.63
CA PRO A 260 -13.47 -22.95 8.42
C PRO A 260 -13.32 -24.45 8.20
N ASP A 261 -12.11 -24.95 8.42
CA ASP A 261 -11.69 -26.33 8.17
C ASP A 261 -11.74 -26.78 6.69
N THR A 262 -11.79 -25.83 5.75
CA THR A 262 -11.80 -26.12 4.31
C THR A 262 -10.40 -26.13 3.71
N LYS A 263 -10.11 -27.12 2.86
CA LYS A 263 -8.94 -27.15 1.98
C LYS A 263 -9.28 -26.38 0.69
N VAL A 264 -8.57 -25.28 0.46
CA VAL A 264 -8.79 -24.39 -0.68
C VAL A 264 -7.58 -24.47 -1.60
N THR A 265 -7.84 -24.81 -2.86
CA THR A 265 -6.85 -24.83 -3.94
C THR A 265 -7.00 -23.58 -4.79
N TYR A 266 -5.86 -23.00 -5.12
CA TYR A 266 -5.72 -21.79 -5.91
C TYR A 266 -5.12 -22.16 -7.26
N TRP A 267 -5.77 -21.75 -8.34
CA TRP A 267 -5.33 -22.03 -9.71
C TRP A 267 -5.11 -20.76 -10.51
N VAL A 268 -4.15 -20.79 -11.43
CA VAL A 268 -4.06 -19.80 -12.51
C VAL A 268 -4.73 -20.38 -13.75
N LEU A 269 -5.86 -19.80 -14.16
CA LEU A 269 -6.75 -20.38 -15.18
C LEU A 269 -6.79 -19.60 -16.50
N HIS A 270 -6.08 -18.48 -16.59
CA HIS A 270 -6.17 -17.57 -17.74
C HIS A 270 -4.80 -17.12 -18.26
N GLU A 271 -4.80 -16.58 -19.47
CA GLU A 271 -3.65 -15.91 -20.07
C GLU A 271 -3.23 -14.68 -19.25
N PRO A 272 -1.95 -14.26 -19.31
CA PRO A 272 -0.89 -14.80 -20.18
C PRO A 272 -0.16 -16.04 -19.61
N LEU A 273 -0.52 -16.51 -18.42
CA LEU A 273 0.25 -17.55 -17.73
C LEU A 273 -0.16 -18.98 -18.11
N ARG A 274 -1.43 -19.18 -18.49
CA ARG A 274 -1.99 -20.51 -18.80
C ARG A 274 -1.23 -21.29 -19.86
N TYR A 275 -0.72 -20.64 -20.90
CA TYR A 275 -0.03 -21.33 -22.00
C TYR A 275 1.45 -20.97 -22.01
N ALA A 276 2.31 -21.99 -22.14
CA ALA A 276 3.74 -21.80 -22.25
C ALA A 276 4.12 -21.21 -23.62
N GLU A 277 4.94 -20.18 -23.58
CA GLU A 277 5.67 -19.64 -24.72
C GLU A 277 6.84 -20.58 -25.06
N GLU A 278 7.10 -20.74 -26.35
CA GLU A 278 8.20 -21.57 -26.83
C GLU A 278 9.55 -21.01 -26.38
N GLY A 279 10.45 -21.89 -25.92
CA GLY A 279 11.79 -21.51 -25.44
C GLY A 279 11.81 -20.83 -24.06
N CYS A 280 10.68 -20.81 -23.34
CA CYS A 280 10.59 -20.21 -22.01
C CYS A 280 10.56 -21.26 -20.89
N THR A 281 11.10 -20.88 -19.74
CA THR A 281 11.05 -21.63 -18.49
C THR A 281 10.23 -20.87 -17.46
N TYR A 282 9.53 -21.61 -16.61
CA TYR A 282 8.54 -21.08 -15.68
C TYR A 282 8.82 -21.58 -14.27
N THR A 283 8.92 -20.64 -13.33
CA THR A 283 8.87 -20.95 -11.89
C THR A 283 7.93 -19.97 -11.19
N TYR A 284 7.46 -20.31 -10.00
CA TYR A 284 6.65 -19.41 -9.21
C TYR A 284 6.91 -19.54 -7.71
N ASP A 285 6.78 -18.40 -7.03
CA ASP A 285 6.79 -18.29 -5.59
C ASP A 285 5.36 -18.08 -5.08
N VAL A 286 5.08 -18.55 -3.86
CA VAL A 286 3.77 -18.37 -3.22
C VAL A 286 3.94 -17.48 -2.00
N PHE A 287 3.10 -16.46 -1.90
CA PHE A 287 3.02 -15.56 -0.77
C PHE A 287 1.64 -15.65 -0.12
N TYR A 288 1.63 -15.68 1.21
CA TYR A 288 0.42 -15.69 2.02
C TYR A 288 0.47 -14.52 3.00
N ASN A 289 -0.52 -13.63 2.94
CA ASN A 289 -0.50 -12.32 3.61
C ASN A 289 0.87 -11.65 3.48
N TYR A 290 1.32 -11.53 2.22
CA TYR A 290 2.54 -10.85 1.81
C TYR A 290 3.85 -11.57 2.14
N LYS A 291 3.84 -12.57 3.03
CA LYS A 291 5.02 -13.34 3.40
C LYS A 291 5.23 -14.51 2.45
N LYS A 292 6.46 -14.73 2.00
CA LYS A 292 6.77 -15.90 1.16
C LYS A 292 6.61 -17.19 1.96
N VAL A 293 5.85 -18.14 1.44
CA VAL A 293 5.57 -19.45 2.07
C VAL A 293 6.07 -20.64 1.26
N LYS A 294 6.26 -20.47 -0.06
CA LYS A 294 6.92 -21.44 -0.94
C LYS A 294 7.71 -20.68 -2.00
N SER A 295 8.79 -21.26 -2.49
CA SER A 295 9.63 -20.64 -3.52
C SER A 295 10.11 -21.65 -4.56
N GLY A 296 10.34 -21.18 -5.79
CA GLY A 296 10.93 -21.96 -6.87
C GLY A 296 10.08 -23.15 -7.33
N LEU A 297 8.76 -23.07 -7.20
CA LEU A 297 7.86 -24.12 -7.66
C LEU A 297 7.81 -24.11 -9.20
N THR A 298 7.61 -25.26 -9.82
CA THR A 298 7.41 -25.39 -11.27
C THR A 298 5.95 -25.74 -11.55
N PRO A 299 5.30 -25.15 -12.57
CA PRO A 299 3.98 -25.61 -12.98
C PRO A 299 4.04 -27.03 -13.54
N GLU A 300 2.94 -27.76 -13.42
CA GLU A 300 2.74 -28.95 -14.26
C GLU A 300 2.52 -28.48 -15.70
N VAL A 301 3.17 -29.13 -16.67
CA VAL A 301 3.02 -28.80 -18.10
C VAL A 301 2.32 -29.95 -18.81
N VAL A 302 1.14 -29.66 -19.38
CA VAL A 302 0.30 -30.66 -20.07
C VAL A 302 0.02 -30.20 -21.49
N GLU A 303 0.00 -31.13 -22.45
CA GLU A 303 -0.38 -30.81 -23.83
C GLU A 303 -1.90 -30.87 -23.98
N VAL A 304 -2.52 -29.74 -24.37
CA VAL A 304 -3.96 -29.61 -24.61
C VAL A 304 -4.13 -28.89 -25.95
N ASP A 305 -4.83 -29.51 -26.89
CA ASP A 305 -5.07 -28.96 -28.24
C ASP A 305 -3.79 -28.43 -28.93
N LYS A 306 -2.68 -29.19 -28.82
CA LYS A 306 -1.34 -28.86 -29.36
C LYS A 306 -0.67 -27.64 -28.73
N LYS A 307 -1.21 -27.11 -27.62
CA LYS A 307 -0.57 -26.09 -26.79
C LYS A 307 -0.06 -26.71 -25.51
N LYS A 308 1.08 -26.22 -25.01
CA LYS A 308 1.59 -26.56 -23.68
C LYS A 308 0.89 -25.68 -22.65
N GLU A 309 0.01 -26.27 -21.85
CA GLU A 309 -0.69 -25.61 -20.75
C GLU A 309 0.13 -25.73 -19.46
N ASN A 310 0.44 -24.58 -18.85
CA ASN A 310 1.04 -24.49 -17.52
C ASN A 310 -0.08 -24.50 -16.46
N ARG A 311 -0.06 -25.49 -15.58
CA ARG A 311 -1.00 -25.63 -14.47
C ARG A 311 -0.30 -25.26 -13.16
N TYR A 312 -0.52 -24.03 -12.73
CA TYR A 312 -0.05 -23.51 -11.46
C TYR A 312 -1.07 -23.80 -10.38
N SER A 313 -0.65 -24.38 -9.26
CA SER A 313 -1.53 -24.59 -8.12
C SER A 313 -0.88 -24.39 -6.77
N TYR A 314 -1.67 -23.93 -5.83
CA TYR A 314 -1.29 -23.91 -4.43
C TYR A 314 -2.50 -24.29 -3.59
N THR A 315 -2.32 -25.18 -2.62
CA THR A 315 -3.40 -25.59 -1.74
C THR A 315 -3.08 -25.24 -0.29
N LYS A 316 -4.07 -24.68 0.41
CA LYS A 316 -4.00 -24.33 1.82
C LYS A 316 -5.22 -24.82 2.57
N HIS A 317 -5.00 -25.38 3.76
CA HIS A 317 -6.06 -25.76 4.69
C HIS A 317 -6.29 -24.64 5.71
N TYR A 318 -7.49 -24.07 5.72
CA TYR A 318 -7.87 -22.98 6.61
C TYR A 318 -8.56 -23.52 7.86
N LYS A 319 -7.78 -23.78 8.91
CA LYS A 319 -8.29 -24.39 10.15
C LYS A 319 -9.24 -23.49 10.97
N SER A 320 -9.23 -22.18 10.73
CA SER A 320 -10.00 -21.21 11.52
C SER A 320 -10.57 -20.11 10.64
N ALA A 321 -11.65 -19.48 11.13
CA ALA A 321 -12.21 -18.29 10.50
C ALA A 321 -11.19 -17.13 10.49
N THR A 322 -11.33 -16.23 9.51
CA THR A 322 -10.58 -14.98 9.50
C THR A 322 -11.09 -14.05 10.60
N LYS A 323 -10.23 -13.16 11.09
CA LYS A 323 -10.67 -12.10 12.01
C LYS A 323 -11.77 -11.28 11.33
N ARG A 324 -12.77 -10.84 12.10
CA ARG A 324 -13.89 -10.04 11.59
C ARG A 324 -13.35 -8.80 10.86
N GLY A 325 -13.78 -8.61 9.61
CA GLY A 325 -13.33 -7.49 8.78
C GLY A 325 -11.97 -7.69 8.10
N ALA A 326 -11.29 -8.82 8.36
CA ALA A 326 -10.06 -9.20 7.69
C ALA A 326 -10.34 -10.21 6.56
N ALA A 327 -9.50 -10.15 5.54
CA ALA A 327 -9.41 -11.17 4.51
C ALA A 327 -7.96 -11.64 4.43
N GLU A 328 -7.79 -12.89 4.03
CA GLU A 328 -6.48 -13.45 3.72
C GLU A 328 -6.17 -13.18 2.26
N VAL A 329 -4.90 -12.97 1.96
CA VAL A 329 -4.43 -12.73 0.59
C VAL A 329 -3.44 -13.82 0.21
N VAL A 330 -3.72 -14.51 -0.90
CA VAL A 330 -2.78 -15.43 -1.53
C VAL A 330 -2.29 -14.79 -2.81
N MET A 331 -0.98 -14.78 -3.02
CA MET A 331 -0.37 -14.29 -4.24
C MET A 331 0.60 -15.33 -4.78
N THR A 332 0.73 -15.37 -6.10
CA THR A 332 1.79 -16.14 -6.75
C THR A 332 2.54 -15.24 -7.72
N THR A 333 3.87 -15.20 -7.60
CA THR A 333 4.74 -14.47 -8.54
C THR A 333 5.40 -15.46 -9.47
N HIS A 334 5.12 -15.31 -10.75
CA HIS A 334 5.58 -16.17 -11.83
C HIS A 334 6.81 -15.53 -12.47
N ASN A 335 7.93 -16.23 -12.38
CA ASN A 335 9.20 -15.84 -12.98
C ASN A 335 9.34 -16.58 -14.31
N ILE A 336 9.32 -15.82 -15.40
CA ILE A 336 9.35 -16.34 -16.78
C ILE A 336 10.67 -15.93 -17.41
N LYS A 337 11.47 -16.93 -17.77
CA LYS A 337 12.76 -16.73 -18.44
C LYS A 337 12.72 -17.33 -19.84
N CYS A 338 12.85 -16.47 -20.84
CA CYS A 338 12.90 -16.86 -22.24
C CYS A 338 14.28 -16.53 -22.82
N GLU A 339 14.77 -17.34 -23.75
CA GLU A 339 16.04 -17.10 -24.41
C GLU A 339 16.07 -15.71 -25.09
N GLY A 340 17.13 -14.92 -24.80
CA GLY A 340 17.34 -13.60 -25.39
C GLY A 340 16.40 -12.48 -24.92
N LYS A 341 15.53 -12.71 -23.92
CA LYS A 341 14.61 -11.71 -23.37
C LYS A 341 14.89 -11.42 -21.89
N PRO A 342 14.62 -10.20 -21.40
CA PRO A 342 14.61 -9.92 -19.96
C PRO A 342 13.64 -10.86 -19.23
N GLU A 343 13.97 -11.20 -17.99
CA GLU A 343 13.07 -11.97 -17.12
C GLU A 343 11.78 -11.18 -16.91
N LYS A 344 10.65 -11.83 -17.20
CA LYS A 344 9.32 -11.27 -16.97
C LYS A 344 8.78 -11.82 -15.66
N LYS A 345 8.29 -10.92 -14.81
CA LYS A 345 7.53 -11.29 -13.60
C LYS A 345 6.07 -10.94 -13.81
N ILE A 346 5.19 -11.84 -13.39
CA ILE A 346 3.74 -11.60 -13.36
C ILE A 346 3.25 -12.06 -12.01
N THR A 347 2.45 -11.24 -11.33
CA THR A 347 1.89 -11.61 -10.02
C THR A 347 0.37 -11.74 -10.13
N THR A 348 -0.15 -12.89 -9.70
CA THR A 348 -1.59 -13.11 -9.55
C THR A 348 -1.96 -13.10 -8.07
N CYS A 349 -3.16 -12.64 -7.74
CA CYS A 349 -3.62 -12.56 -6.37
C CYS A 349 -5.09 -13.00 -6.21
N ASN A 350 -5.43 -13.51 -5.03
CA ASN A 350 -6.78 -13.78 -4.59
C ASN A 350 -6.97 -13.28 -3.16
N LYS A 351 -8.12 -12.67 -2.90
CA LYS A 351 -8.58 -12.30 -1.57
C LYS A 351 -9.68 -13.26 -1.13
N VAL A 352 -9.46 -13.93 -0.01
CA VAL A 352 -10.39 -14.92 0.53
C VAL A 352 -10.84 -14.58 1.94
N ILE A 353 -12.09 -14.86 2.26
CA ILE A 353 -12.65 -14.75 3.61
C ILE A 353 -13.03 -16.15 4.09
N ILE A 354 -12.64 -16.53 5.32
CA ILE A 354 -12.99 -17.81 5.93
C ILE A 354 -14.02 -17.56 7.03
N ARG A 355 -15.25 -18.05 6.89
CA ARG A 355 -16.34 -17.77 7.83
C ARG A 355 -17.46 -18.80 7.84
#